data_AF-A0A4B9HZI9-F1
#
_entry.id   AF-A0A4B9HZI9-F1
#
_cell.length_a   1.000
_cell.length_b   1.000
_cell.length_c   1.000
_cell.angle_alpha   90.00
_cell.angle_beta   90.00
_cell.angle_gamma   90.00
#
_symmetry.space_group_name_H-M   'P 1'
#
loop_
_entity.id
_entity.type
_entity.pdbx_description
1 polymer ?
#
loop_
_entity_poly.entity_id
_entity_poly.type
_entity_poly.pdbx_seq_one_letter_code
_entity_poly.pdbx_strand_id
1 'polypeptide(L)'
;MKTITNEYKEYINEHILEHEENNQFGIGQTIYRFKNGYGASVIKEYMGPGVELAVIQFINDKNWELEYSTSVTNDVLRNLTPEQLIEKLEEIKNL
;
A
#
# COMPACT_ATOMS: atom_id res chain seq x y z
N MET A 1 -2.36 10.11 -17.66
CA MET A 1 -2.27 8.70 -17.23
C MET A 1 -2.95 8.61 -15.87
N LYS A 2 -3.96 7.75 -15.68
CA LYS A 2 -4.60 7.58 -14.36
C LYS A 2 -3.72 6.63 -13.55
N THR A 3 -3.07 7.14 -12.51
CA THR A 3 -2.33 6.32 -11.54
C THR A 3 -3.33 5.69 -10.56
N ILE A 4 -2.93 4.62 -9.88
CA ILE A 4 -3.70 4.07 -8.74
C ILE A 4 -4.01 5.20 -7.75
N THR A 5 -3.04 6.07 -7.49
CA THR A 5 -3.21 7.23 -6.62
C THR A 5 -4.31 8.19 -7.08
N ASN A 6 -4.64 8.26 -8.37
CA ASN A 6 -5.74 9.10 -8.89
C ASN A 6 -7.09 8.38 -8.90
N GLU A 7 -7.11 7.04 -9.03
CA GLU A 7 -8.32 6.21 -8.97
C GLU A 7 -8.79 6.00 -7.52
N TYR A 8 -7.84 5.92 -6.58
CA TYR A 8 -8.10 5.68 -5.16
C TYR A 8 -7.92 6.93 -4.29
N LYS A 9 -7.64 8.10 -4.91
CA LYS A 9 -7.36 9.37 -4.21
C LYS A 9 -8.48 9.80 -3.28
N GLU A 10 -9.72 9.63 -3.74
CA GLU A 10 -10.92 10.05 -3.00
C GLU A 10 -11.14 9.21 -1.74
N TYR A 11 -10.60 8.00 -1.70
CA TYR A 11 -10.74 7.07 -0.57
C TYR A 11 -9.62 7.21 0.46
N ILE A 12 -8.51 7.90 0.12
CA ILE A 12 -7.30 7.92 0.95
C ILE A 12 -6.85 9.37 1.16
N ASN A 13 -7.64 10.08 1.97
CA ASN A 13 -7.57 11.53 2.09
C ASN A 13 -6.40 12.09 2.93
N GLU A 14 -5.53 11.30 3.57
CA GLU A 14 -4.54 11.88 4.50
C GLU A 14 -3.08 11.39 4.45
N HIS A 15 -2.68 10.36 3.70
CA HIS A 15 -1.32 9.81 3.88
C HIS A 15 -0.70 9.28 2.58
N ILE A 16 -0.37 10.18 1.64
CA ILE A 16 0.51 9.83 0.51
C ILE A 16 1.93 10.26 0.88
N LEU A 17 2.80 9.28 1.16
CA LEU A 17 4.23 9.50 1.22
C LEU A 17 4.86 8.66 0.11
N GLU A 18 5.26 9.36 -0.95
CA GLU A 18 6.02 8.87 -2.10
C GLU A 18 5.27 7.88 -3.01
N HIS A 19 4.93 8.36 -4.21
CA HIS A 19 4.54 7.54 -5.36
C HIS A 19 5.77 7.44 -6.25
N GLU A 20 6.35 6.25 -6.34
CA GLU A 20 7.40 5.97 -7.30
C GLU A 20 6.85 5.09 -8.42
N GLU A 21 6.95 5.58 -9.66
CA GLU A 21 6.80 4.73 -10.83
C GLU A 21 8.13 3.97 -11.01
N ASN A 22 8.19 2.74 -10.51
CA ASN A 22 9.43 1.97 -10.57
C ASN A 22 9.69 1.51 -12.02
N ASN A 23 10.78 2.02 -12.58
CA ASN A 23 11.14 1.96 -14.01
C ASN A 23 11.52 0.57 -14.54
N GLN A 24 11.56 -0.47 -13.70
CA GLN A 24 11.97 -1.81 -14.13
C GLN A 24 10.82 -2.64 -14.72
N PHE A 25 9.57 -2.37 -14.31
CA PHE A 25 8.37 -3.04 -14.82
C PHE A 25 7.23 -2.06 -15.18
N GLY A 26 7.42 -0.74 -14.96
CA GLY A 26 6.43 0.29 -15.30
C GLY A 26 5.14 0.23 -14.46
N ILE A 27 5.17 -0.48 -13.33
CA ILE A 27 4.05 -0.60 -12.39
C ILE A 27 4.23 0.46 -11.31
N GLY A 28 3.27 1.39 -11.22
CA GLY A 28 3.26 2.40 -10.18
C GLY A 28 3.05 1.78 -8.81
N GLN A 29 3.88 2.20 -7.84
CA GLN A 29 3.77 1.82 -6.45
C GLN A 29 3.31 3.03 -5.63
N THR A 30 2.36 2.81 -4.73
CA THR A 30 1.95 3.80 -3.75
C THR A 30 2.34 3.31 -2.36
N ILE A 31 3.09 4.14 -1.64
CA ILE A 31 3.44 3.88 -0.25
C ILE A 31 2.51 4.70 0.67
N TYR A 32 1.89 4.00 1.62
CA TYR A 32 1.11 4.58 2.72
C TYR A 32 1.91 4.49 3.99
N ARG A 33 1.95 5.58 4.76
CA ARG A 33 2.63 5.65 6.06
C ARG A 33 1.68 6.13 7.12
N PHE A 34 1.65 5.44 8.25
CA PHE A 34 0.84 5.81 9.41
C PHE A 34 1.72 6.24 10.59
N LYS A 35 1.10 6.94 11.56
CA LYS A 35 1.81 7.48 12.73
C LYS A 35 2.34 6.41 13.68
N ASN A 36 1.81 5.18 13.61
CA ASN A 36 2.25 4.04 14.41
C ASN A 36 3.59 3.42 13.92
N GLY A 37 4.19 3.97 12.87
CA GLY A 37 5.43 3.46 12.29
C GLY A 37 5.24 2.35 11.26
N TYR A 38 4.00 1.91 11.01
CA TYR A 38 3.66 0.97 9.95
C TYR A 38 3.05 1.66 8.73
N GLY A 39 2.84 0.88 7.68
CA GLY A 39 2.28 1.34 6.43
C GLY A 39 1.93 0.21 5.49
N ALA A 40 1.64 0.59 4.25
CA ALA A 40 1.38 -0.35 3.18
C ALA A 40 2.12 0.02 1.91
N SER A 41 2.69 -0.97 1.25
CA SER A 41 3.13 -0.89 -0.15
C SER A 41 2.04 -1.45 -1.04
N VAL A 42 1.49 -0.63 -1.94
CA VAL A 42 0.37 -1.00 -2.81
C VAL A 42 0.77 -0.85 -4.27
N ILE A 43 0.55 -1.91 -5.05
CA ILE A 43 0.82 -1.94 -6.49
C ILE A 43 -0.40 -2.47 -7.25
N LYS A 44 -0.52 -2.12 -8.53
CA LYS A 44 -1.57 -2.69 -9.38
C LYS A 44 -1.22 -4.13 -9.69
N GLU A 45 -2.20 -5.02 -9.56
CA GLU A 45 -1.98 -6.40 -9.91
C GLU A 45 -1.82 -6.56 -11.43
N TYR A 46 -0.81 -7.34 -11.85
CA TYR A 46 -0.52 -7.54 -13.27
C TYR A 46 -1.59 -8.39 -13.98
N MET A 47 -2.12 -9.42 -13.30
CA MET A 47 -3.06 -10.38 -13.87
C MET A 47 -4.51 -10.21 -13.39
N GLY A 48 -4.80 -9.18 -12.59
CA GLY A 48 -6.09 -9.00 -11.93
C GLY A 48 -6.60 -7.56 -12.00
N PRO A 49 -7.92 -7.35 -11.81
CA PRO A 49 -8.50 -6.01 -11.78
C PRO A 49 -8.17 -5.24 -10.48
N GLY A 50 -7.73 -5.93 -9.43
CA GLY A 50 -7.45 -5.34 -8.12
C GLY A 50 -6.02 -4.83 -7.93
N VAL A 51 -5.67 -4.66 -6.65
CA VAL A 51 -4.32 -4.28 -6.21
C VAL A 51 -3.71 -5.36 -5.32
N GLU A 52 -2.38 -5.34 -5.24
CA GLU A 52 -1.64 -6.08 -4.23
C GLU A 52 -1.24 -5.13 -3.09
N LEU A 53 -1.29 -5.63 -1.85
CA LEU A 53 -0.90 -4.90 -0.64
C LEU A 53 0.08 -5.74 0.19
N ALA A 54 1.18 -5.12 0.59
CA ALA A 54 2.09 -5.65 1.60
C ALA A 54 2.19 -4.69 2.79
N VAL A 55 2.20 -5.22 4.01
CA VAL A 55 2.46 -4.41 5.21
C VAL A 55 3.95 -4.06 5.23
N ILE A 56 4.25 -2.82 5.61
CA ILE A 56 5.63 -2.34 5.75
C ILE A 56 5.82 -1.69 7.11
N GLN A 57 7.05 -1.75 7.64
CA GLN A 57 7.47 -1.01 8.83
C GLN A 57 8.52 0.02 8.44
N PHE A 58 8.36 1.26 8.90
CA PHE A 58 9.30 2.34 8.64
C PHE A 58 10.45 2.29 9.65
N ILE A 59 11.65 2.05 9.13
CA ILE A 59 12.91 2.08 9.91
C ILE A 59 13.32 3.54 10.17
N ASN A 60 13.03 4.43 9.23
CA ASN A 60 13.20 5.87 9.33
C ASN A 60 12.32 6.59 8.28
N ASP A 61 12.49 7.90 8.12
CA ASP A 61 11.65 8.69 7.22
C ASP A 61 11.73 8.33 5.73
N LYS A 62 12.80 7.65 5.31
CA LYS A 62 13.08 7.34 3.91
C LYS A 62 13.17 5.84 3.61
N ASN A 63 13.18 5.00 4.64
CA ASN A 63 13.41 3.57 4.49
C ASN A 63 12.35 2.79 5.25
N TRP A 64 11.91 1.72 4.62
CA TRP A 64 10.95 0.77 5.16
C TRP A 64 11.35 -0.65 4.74
N GLU A 65 10.83 -1.63 5.47
CA GLU A 65 10.97 -3.05 5.15
C GLU A 65 9.60 -3.75 5.15
N LEU A 66 9.52 -4.90 4.48
CA LEU A 66 8.32 -5.72 4.49
C LEU A 66 8.13 -6.33 5.88
N GLU A 67 6.90 -6.27 6.36
CA GLU A 67 6.53 -6.74 7.69
C GLU A 67 5.54 -7.90 7.56
N TYR A 68 5.96 -9.08 7.97
CA TYR A 68 5.20 -10.33 7.85
C TYR A 68 4.72 -10.89 9.19
N SER A 69 5.01 -10.21 10.30
CA SER A 69 4.67 -10.65 11.66
C SER A 69 3.41 -9.99 12.24
N THR A 70 2.71 -9.15 11.47
CA THR A 70 1.49 -8.47 11.94
C THR A 70 0.27 -9.36 11.89
N SER A 71 -0.75 -9.03 12.69
CA SER A 71 -2.06 -9.69 12.65
C SER A 71 -2.85 -9.41 11.38
N VAL A 72 -2.46 -8.41 10.58
CA VAL A 72 -3.16 -8.04 9.33
C VAL A 72 -2.92 -9.10 8.26
N THR A 73 -1.65 -9.45 8.03
CA THR A 73 -1.23 -10.49 7.09
C THR A 73 0.22 -10.87 7.34
N ASN A 74 0.55 -12.12 7.00
CA ASN A 74 1.92 -12.64 6.95
C ASN A 74 2.41 -12.88 5.51
N ASP A 75 1.67 -12.41 4.52
CA ASP A 75 1.99 -12.49 3.09
C ASP A 75 1.44 -11.27 2.33
N VAL A 76 1.78 -11.13 1.05
CA VAL A 76 1.20 -10.14 0.14
C VAL A 76 -0.24 -10.51 -0.15
N LEU A 77 -1.16 -9.59 0.18
CA LEU A 77 -2.56 -9.71 -0.19
C LEU A 77 -2.71 -9.33 -1.66
N ARG A 78 -3.46 -10.12 -2.43
CA ARG A 78 -3.61 -9.95 -3.88
C ARG A 78 -5.08 -9.75 -4.25
N ASN A 79 -5.31 -9.14 -5.41
CA ASN A 79 -6.61 -8.88 -6.01
C ASN A 79 -7.61 -8.19 -5.09
N LEU A 80 -7.14 -7.24 -4.27
CA LEU A 80 -8.00 -6.49 -3.36
C LEU A 80 -8.90 -5.53 -4.15
N THR A 81 -10.18 -5.52 -3.81
CA THR A 81 -11.10 -4.45 -4.26
C THR A 81 -10.79 -3.14 -3.51
N PRO A 82 -11.29 -1.99 -3.97
CA PRO A 82 -11.15 -0.73 -3.24
C PRO A 82 -11.62 -0.79 -1.78
N GLU A 83 -12.73 -1.44 -1.52
CA GLU A 83 -13.30 -1.56 -0.18
C GLU A 83 -12.39 -2.40 0.74
N GLN A 84 -11.89 -3.52 0.22
CA GLN A 84 -10.97 -4.40 0.96
C GLN A 84 -9.61 -3.71 1.20
N LEU A 85 -9.13 -2.93 0.23
CA LEU A 85 -7.93 -2.12 0.39
C LEU A 85 -8.10 -1.13 1.54
N ILE A 86 -9.21 -0.39 1.59
CA ILE A 86 -9.49 0.57 2.66
C ILE A 86 -9.57 -0.12 4.01
N GLU A 87 -10.26 -1.27 4.10
CA GLU A 87 -10.35 -2.06 5.32
C GLU A 87 -8.96 -2.46 5.84
N LYS A 88 -8.09 -2.97 4.96
CA LYS A 88 -6.73 -3.35 5.34
C LYS A 88 -5.85 -2.17 5.72
N LEU A 89 -6.00 -1.03 5.04
CA LEU A 89 -5.29 0.19 5.42
C LEU A 89 -5.70 0.67 6.83
N GLU A 90 -6.98 0.60 7.18
CA GLU A 90 -7.44 0.93 8.53
C GLU A 90 -6.99 -0.10 9.58
N GLU A 91 -6.92 -1.40 9.25
CA GLU A 91 -6.33 -2.40 10.14
C GLU A 91 -4.86 -2.08 10.45
N ILE A 92 -4.05 -1.80 9.42
CA ILE A 92 -2.61 -1.48 9.59
C ILE A 92 -2.42 -0.19 10.40
N LYS A 93 -3.27 0.81 10.18
CA LYS A 93 -3.25 2.08 10.92
C LYS A 93 -3.54 1.92 12.41
N ASN A 94 -4.26 0.86 12.78
CA ASN A 94 -4.64 0.54 14.16
C ASN A 94 -3.77 -0.53 14.84
N LEU A 95 -2.69 -0.97 14.18
CA LEU A 95 -1.59 -1.72 14.83
C LEU A 95 -0.89 -0.88 15.90
#